data_AF-A0A349VRL7-F1
#
_entry.id   AF-A0A349VRL7-F1
#
_cell.length_a   1.000
_cell.length_b   1.000
_cell.length_c   1.000
_cell.angle_alpha   90.00
_cell.angle_beta   90.00
_cell.angle_gamma   90.00
#
_symmetry.space_group_name_H-M   'P 1'
#
loop_
_entity.id
_entity.type
_entity.pdbx_description
1 polymer ?
#
loop_
_entity_poly.entity_id
_entity_poly.type
_entity_poly.pdbx_seq_one_letter_code
_entity_poly.pdbx_strand_id
1 'polypeptide(L)'
;MKHLRLKVAIASFFIFFFIRFGWAWVCGGLMLLFGKDNRVLQAIGLGLVAFSVIASIIESVKNYISMGKVMDSNNPLSALFAAGKFSGDPSIYENIDFDAEIEKTTSEIFEMPEALSGRRCVERLREELREASTIEECVSAFEKECRDQLDPDEMIMFECGNYPWNKGHFSFSLTRQYPDGVDDEFFQVKLDVLFEVDETNEKLFESAWDERLKENIFDYIRRSKSYHYAQENKFSKIRIYMSQT
;
A
#
# COMPACT_ATOMS: atom_id res chain seq x y z
N MET A 1 -8.59 -7.88 23.09
CA MET A 1 -7.45 -7.69 22.15
C MET A 1 -6.37 -8.76 22.24
N LYS A 2 -5.68 -8.98 23.39
CA LYS A 2 -4.63 -10.02 23.52
C LYS A 2 -5.08 -11.45 23.15
N HIS A 3 -6.30 -11.83 23.54
CA HIS A 3 -6.88 -13.14 23.22
C HIS A 3 -7.16 -13.34 21.72
N LEU A 4 -7.43 -12.28 20.95
CA LEU A 4 -7.72 -12.38 19.52
C LEU A 4 -6.43 -12.59 18.71
N ARG A 5 -5.37 -11.83 19.04
CA ARG A 5 -4.03 -12.01 18.44
C ARG A 5 -3.49 -13.43 18.66
N LEU A 6 -3.74 -14.00 19.84
CA LEU A 6 -3.35 -15.36 20.15
C LEU A 6 -4.15 -16.39 19.33
N LYS A 7 -5.47 -16.22 19.21
CA LYS A 7 -6.32 -17.14 18.41
C LYS A 7 -5.95 -17.14 16.94
N VAL A 8 -5.67 -15.98 16.35
CA VAL A 8 -5.26 -15.88 14.94
C VAL A 8 -3.86 -16.47 14.73
N ALA A 9 -2.90 -16.19 15.63
CA ALA A 9 -1.58 -16.80 15.55
C ALA A 9 -1.63 -18.33 15.63
N ILE A 10 -2.50 -18.88 16.48
CA ILE A 10 -2.73 -20.32 16.58
C ILE A 10 -3.37 -20.86 15.29
N ALA A 11 -4.37 -20.18 14.73
CA ALA A 11 -5.00 -20.59 13.48
C ALA A 11 -4.01 -20.57 12.30
N SER A 12 -3.23 -19.49 12.17
CA SER A 12 -2.18 -19.38 11.15
C SER A 12 -1.10 -20.45 11.31
N PHE A 13 -0.69 -20.75 12.55
CA PHE A 13 0.23 -21.86 12.82
C PHE A 13 -0.28 -23.16 12.21
N PHE A 14 -1.54 -23.53 12.49
CA PHE A 14 -2.11 -24.77 11.95
C PHE A 14 -2.27 -24.75 10.42
N ILE A 15 -2.68 -23.62 9.84
CA ILE A 15 -2.80 -23.46 8.39
C ILE A 15 -1.43 -23.65 7.70
N PHE A 16 -0.39 -22.98 8.18
CA PHE A 16 0.95 -23.12 7.59
C PHE A 16 1.60 -24.47 7.88
N PHE A 17 1.37 -25.02 9.07
CA PHE A 17 1.84 -26.33 9.47
C PHE A 17 1.27 -27.44 8.58
N PHE A 18 -0.04 -27.43 8.33
CA PHE A 18 -0.70 -28.48 7.55
C PHE A 18 -0.62 -28.28 6.04
N ILE A 19 -0.73 -27.05 5.53
CA ILE A 19 -0.76 -26.79 4.07
C ILE A 19 0.65 -26.80 3.46
N ARG A 20 1.64 -26.20 4.14
CA ARG A 20 2.96 -25.94 3.54
C ARG A 20 4.03 -26.92 4.01
N PHE A 21 3.95 -27.34 5.28
CA PHE A 21 4.93 -28.24 5.89
C PHE A 21 4.38 -29.64 6.21
N GLY A 22 3.09 -29.89 5.91
CA GLY A 22 2.44 -31.17 6.15
C GLY A 22 3.18 -32.33 5.48
N TRP A 23 3.73 -32.12 4.29
CA TRP A 23 4.52 -33.14 3.61
C TRP A 23 5.84 -33.47 4.31
N ALA A 24 6.55 -32.49 4.86
CA ALA A 24 7.78 -32.74 5.61
C ALA A 24 7.49 -33.47 6.93
N TRP A 25 6.38 -33.13 7.58
CA TRP A 25 5.92 -33.81 8.79
C TRP A 25 5.45 -35.24 8.52
N VAL A 26 4.67 -35.45 7.45
CA VAL A 26 4.22 -36.78 7.01
C VAL A 26 5.40 -37.64 6.58
N CYS A 27 6.29 -37.15 5.71
CA CYS A 27 7.49 -37.88 5.28
C CYS A 27 8.42 -38.18 6.45
N GLY A 28 8.64 -37.22 7.35
CA GLY A 28 9.44 -37.43 8.56
C GLY A 28 8.81 -38.45 9.50
N GLY A 29 7.50 -38.39 9.71
CA GLY A 29 6.75 -39.37 10.50
C GLY A 29 6.78 -40.78 9.92
N LEU A 30 6.60 -40.91 8.59
CA LEU A 30 6.71 -42.20 7.89
C LEU A 30 8.14 -42.75 7.98
N MET A 31 9.18 -41.91 7.87
CA MET A 31 10.57 -42.33 8.06
C MET A 31 10.85 -42.79 9.49
N LEU A 32 10.25 -42.16 10.50
CA LEU A 32 10.36 -42.60 11.89
C LEU A 32 9.60 -43.92 12.15
N LEU A 33 8.45 -44.11 11.51
CA LEU A 33 7.63 -45.33 11.64
C LEU A 33 8.25 -46.53 10.93
N PHE A 34 8.66 -46.37 9.68
CA PHE A 34 9.18 -47.46 8.85
C PHE A 34 10.71 -47.64 8.97
N GLY A 35 11.42 -46.63 9.45
CA GLY A 35 12.87 -46.66 9.65
C GLY A 35 13.30 -47.09 11.05
N LYS A 36 12.48 -47.81 11.81
CA LYS A 36 12.71 -48.13 13.24
C LYS A 36 14.09 -48.75 13.51
N ASP A 37 14.57 -49.58 12.60
CA ASP A 37 15.87 -50.27 12.73
C ASP A 37 17.03 -49.56 12.00
N ASN A 38 16.76 -48.43 11.34
CA ASN A 38 17.75 -47.66 10.59
C ASN A 38 18.00 -46.30 11.25
N ARG A 39 19.11 -46.19 11.98
CA ARG A 39 19.51 -44.96 12.70
C ARG A 39 19.65 -43.73 11.80
N VAL A 40 20.03 -43.91 10.54
CA VAL A 40 20.16 -42.79 9.57
C VAL A 40 18.77 -42.30 9.17
N LEU A 41 17.84 -43.22 8.89
CA LEU A 41 16.46 -42.87 8.56
C LEU A 41 15.74 -42.21 9.75
N GLN A 42 15.99 -42.67 10.97
CA GLN A 42 15.51 -42.05 12.20
C GLN A 42 16.00 -40.61 12.34
N ALA A 43 17.30 -40.38 12.14
CA ALA A 43 17.90 -39.05 12.24
C ALA A 43 17.34 -38.08 11.19
N ILE A 44 17.16 -38.54 9.94
CA ILE A 44 16.56 -37.74 8.87
C ILE A 44 15.08 -37.45 9.17
N GLY A 45 14.33 -38.45 9.63
CA GLY A 45 12.91 -38.30 10.00
C GLY A 45 12.72 -37.30 11.14
N LEU A 46 13.53 -37.40 12.20
CA LEU A 46 13.57 -36.44 13.30
C LEU A 46 13.94 -35.04 12.82
N GLY A 47 14.91 -34.92 11.92
CA GLY A 47 15.33 -33.66 11.33
C GLY A 47 14.20 -32.97 10.54
N LEU A 48 13.44 -33.72 9.75
CA LEU A 48 12.30 -33.19 8.97
C LEU A 48 11.13 -32.76 9.87
N VAL A 49 10.84 -33.53 10.93
CA VAL A 49 9.81 -33.17 11.91
C VAL A 49 10.24 -31.92 12.71
N ALA A 50 11.49 -31.86 13.17
CA ALA A 50 12.01 -30.69 13.88
C ALA A 50 12.03 -29.44 12.98
N PHE A 51 12.47 -29.59 11.73
CA PHE A 51 12.49 -28.49 10.76
C PHE A 51 11.07 -27.97 10.48
N SER A 52 10.08 -28.84 10.27
CA SER A 52 8.70 -28.42 10.02
C SER A 52 8.09 -27.66 11.21
N VAL A 53 8.36 -28.11 12.44
CA VAL A 53 7.92 -27.42 13.67
C VAL A 53 8.63 -26.07 13.82
N ILE A 54 9.95 -26.03 13.68
CA ILE A 54 10.74 -24.79 13.83
C ILE A 54 10.35 -23.77 12.76
N ALA A 55 10.24 -24.17 11.50
CA ALA A 55 9.83 -23.29 10.41
C ALA A 55 8.41 -22.74 10.64
N SER A 56 7.48 -23.59 11.09
CA SER A 56 6.12 -23.17 11.41
C SER A 56 6.06 -22.19 12.59
N ILE A 57 6.89 -22.39 13.62
CA ILE A 57 7.02 -21.44 14.74
C ILE A 57 7.60 -20.11 14.29
N ILE A 58 8.70 -20.12 13.52
CA ILE A 58 9.34 -18.90 13.01
C ILE A 58 8.35 -18.08 12.18
N GLU A 59 7.61 -18.73 11.27
CA GLU A 59 6.65 -18.04 10.41
C GLU A 59 5.44 -17.55 11.19
N SER A 60 4.97 -18.30 12.19
CA SER A 60 3.90 -17.86 13.11
C SER A 60 4.33 -16.67 13.96
N VAL A 61 5.58 -16.63 14.41
CA VAL A 61 6.16 -15.49 15.14
C VAL A 61 6.33 -14.29 14.21
N LYS A 62 6.82 -14.48 12.98
CA LYS A 62 6.89 -13.41 11.97
C LYS A 62 5.50 -12.84 11.68
N ASN A 63 4.48 -13.69 11.53
CA ASN A 63 3.10 -13.28 11.31
C ASN A 63 2.51 -12.58 12.54
N TYR A 64 2.83 -13.03 13.76
CA TYR A 64 2.42 -12.35 14.98
C TYR A 64 3.06 -10.96 15.12
N ILE A 65 4.35 -10.84 14.80
CA ILE A 65 5.09 -9.57 14.83
C ILE A 65 4.64 -8.66 13.68
N SER A 66 4.42 -9.20 12.47
CA SER A 66 3.90 -8.43 11.35
C SER A 66 2.48 -7.98 11.61
N MET A 67 1.62 -8.79 12.25
CA MET A 67 0.32 -8.35 12.75
C MET A 67 0.44 -7.29 13.85
N GLY A 68 1.45 -7.37 14.72
CA GLY A 68 1.77 -6.32 15.67
C GLY A 68 2.09 -4.99 14.99
N LYS A 69 2.90 -5.04 13.92
CA LYS A 69 3.24 -3.88 13.09
C LYS A 69 2.08 -3.39 12.22
N VAL A 70 1.28 -4.30 11.65
CA VAL A 70 0.09 -4.03 10.82
C VAL A 70 -1.08 -3.51 11.65
N MET A 71 -1.15 -3.81 12.95
CA MET A 71 -2.14 -3.22 13.86
C MET A 71 -1.65 -1.91 14.52
N ASP A 72 -0.36 -1.56 14.40
CA ASP A 72 0.20 -0.26 14.82
C ASP A 72 0.41 0.71 13.62
N SER A 73 0.49 0.20 12.39
CA SER A 73 0.53 0.99 11.16
C SER A 73 -0.83 0.96 10.47
N ASN A 74 -1.35 2.11 10.04
CA ASN A 74 -2.57 2.23 9.24
C ASN A 74 -2.45 1.51 7.89
N ASN A 75 -2.56 0.19 7.91
CA ASN A 75 -2.64 -0.64 6.71
C ASN A 75 -4.12 -0.77 6.32
N PRO A 76 -4.53 -0.70 5.05
CA PRO A 76 -5.94 -0.86 4.64
C PRO A 76 -6.60 -2.14 5.14
N LEU A 77 -5.85 -3.25 5.33
CA LEU A 77 -6.38 -4.45 5.97
C LEU A 77 -6.70 -4.23 7.46
N SER A 78 -5.88 -3.45 8.16
CA SER A 78 -6.16 -3.02 9.54
C SER A 78 -7.29 -2.00 9.62
N ALA A 79 -7.47 -1.17 8.59
CA ALA A 79 -8.60 -0.27 8.46
C ALA A 79 -9.90 -1.03 8.14
N LEU A 80 -9.88 -2.15 7.41
CA LEU A 80 -11.04 -3.04 7.30
C LEU A 80 -11.37 -3.70 8.66
N PHE A 81 -10.35 -4.13 9.41
CA PHE A 81 -10.52 -4.67 10.77
C PHE A 81 -10.89 -3.59 11.82
N ALA A 82 -10.55 -2.32 11.61
CA ALA A 82 -10.83 -1.19 12.51
C ALA A 82 -12.10 -0.39 12.12
N ALA A 83 -12.47 -0.37 10.84
CA ALA A 83 -13.77 0.08 10.34
C ALA A 83 -14.89 -0.89 10.74
N GLY A 84 -14.53 -2.13 11.08
CA GLY A 84 -15.24 -2.95 12.06
C GLY A 84 -15.17 -2.34 13.47
N LYS A 85 -15.93 -1.24 13.68
CA LYS A 85 -16.24 -0.69 15.00
C LYS A 85 -16.69 -1.83 15.93
N PHE A 86 -15.83 -2.21 16.88
CA PHE A 86 -16.29 -2.80 18.14
C PHE A 86 -17.05 -1.69 18.92
N SER A 87 -18.25 -1.31 18.47
CA SER A 87 -19.27 -1.03 19.48
C SER A 87 -19.60 -2.38 20.11
N GLY A 88 -19.80 -2.42 21.42
CA GLY A 88 -20.16 -3.65 22.13
C GLY A 88 -21.56 -4.16 21.79
N ASP A 89 -22.06 -3.94 20.57
CA ASP A 89 -23.40 -4.26 20.10
C ASP A 89 -23.35 -5.37 19.03
N PRO A 90 -23.69 -6.62 19.39
CA PRO A 90 -23.68 -7.77 18.48
C PRO A 90 -24.67 -7.69 17.31
N SER A 91 -25.64 -6.78 17.33
CA SER A 91 -26.71 -6.68 16.31
C SER A 91 -26.24 -6.15 14.95
N ILE A 92 -25.05 -5.55 14.88
CA ILE A 92 -24.48 -4.98 13.65
C ILE A 92 -23.93 -6.07 12.71
N TYR A 93 -23.60 -7.25 13.27
CA TYR A 93 -22.98 -8.36 12.55
C TYR A 93 -23.99 -9.33 11.90
N GLU A 94 -25.29 -9.20 12.18
CA GLU A 94 -26.31 -10.09 11.62
C GLU A 94 -26.60 -9.85 10.13
N ASN A 95 -26.14 -8.73 9.57
CA ASN A 95 -26.47 -8.32 8.18
C ASN A 95 -25.25 -8.12 7.27
N ILE A 96 -24.03 -8.42 7.72
CA ILE A 96 -22.84 -8.33 6.88
C ILE A 96 -22.49 -9.72 6.39
N ASP A 97 -22.66 -9.94 5.09
CA ASP A 97 -22.19 -11.13 4.40
C ASP A 97 -20.66 -11.02 4.22
N PHE A 98 -19.94 -11.49 5.23
CA PHE A 98 -18.47 -11.48 5.24
C PHE A 98 -17.87 -12.27 4.09
N ASP A 99 -18.55 -13.33 3.63
CA ASP A 99 -18.06 -14.15 2.53
C ASP A 99 -18.15 -13.36 1.22
N ALA A 100 -19.24 -12.62 1.00
CA ALA A 100 -19.40 -11.74 -0.16
C ALA A 100 -18.41 -10.54 -0.14
N GLU A 101 -18.16 -9.94 1.02
CA GLU A 101 -17.22 -8.80 1.13
C GLU A 101 -15.76 -9.25 0.96
N ILE A 102 -15.41 -10.44 1.47
CA ILE A 102 -14.10 -11.07 1.26
C ILE A 102 -13.94 -11.46 -0.21
N GLU A 103 -14.94 -12.07 -0.82
CA GLU A 103 -14.92 -12.48 -2.23
C GLU A 103 -14.77 -11.27 -3.15
N LYS A 104 -15.53 -10.19 -2.91
CA LYS A 104 -15.41 -8.92 -3.63
C LYS A 104 -14.03 -8.30 -3.48
N THR A 105 -13.53 -8.16 -2.25
CA THR A 105 -12.20 -7.59 -2.00
C THR A 105 -11.11 -8.47 -2.62
N THR A 106 -11.27 -9.79 -2.59
CA THR A 106 -10.32 -10.74 -3.18
C THR A 106 -10.35 -10.66 -4.70
N SER A 107 -11.53 -10.62 -5.34
CA SER A 107 -11.69 -10.39 -6.78
C SER A 107 -11.06 -9.06 -7.20
N GLU A 108 -11.31 -7.95 -6.50
CA GLU A 108 -10.68 -6.65 -6.79
C GLU A 108 -9.14 -6.68 -6.64
N ILE A 109 -8.60 -7.43 -5.67
CA ILE A 109 -7.14 -7.62 -5.49
C ILE A 109 -6.53 -8.45 -6.62
N PHE A 110 -7.25 -9.46 -7.11
CA PHE A 110 -6.77 -10.37 -8.16
C PHE A 110 -7.00 -9.83 -9.58
N GLU A 111 -8.01 -9.00 -9.78
CA GLU A 111 -8.40 -8.47 -11.09
C GLU A 111 -7.75 -7.11 -11.40
N MET A 112 -7.43 -6.29 -10.40
CA MET A 112 -6.88 -4.92 -10.61
C MET A 112 -5.81 -4.53 -9.57
N PRO A 113 -4.65 -5.20 -9.55
CA PRO A 113 -3.59 -4.93 -8.58
C PRO A 113 -3.07 -3.47 -8.63
N GLU A 114 -3.11 -2.82 -9.77
CA GLU A 114 -2.68 -1.44 -10.00
C GLU A 114 -3.63 -0.43 -9.34
N ALA A 115 -4.93 -0.69 -9.39
CA ALA A 115 -5.93 0.10 -8.66
C ALA A 115 -5.71 0.02 -7.14
N LEU A 116 -5.27 -1.14 -6.63
CA LEU A 116 -4.92 -1.30 -5.21
C LEU A 116 -3.66 -0.49 -4.85
N SER A 117 -2.64 -0.52 -5.70
CA SER A 117 -1.41 0.27 -5.53
C SER A 117 -1.72 1.77 -5.50
N GLY A 118 -2.53 2.25 -6.44
CA GLY A 118 -2.99 3.64 -6.47
C GLY A 118 -3.78 4.04 -5.21
N ARG A 119 -4.72 3.20 -4.78
CA ARG A 119 -5.48 3.45 -3.53
C ARG A 119 -4.58 3.53 -2.30
N ARG A 120 -3.61 2.62 -2.16
CA ARG A 120 -2.64 2.64 -1.05
C ARG A 120 -1.78 3.90 -1.06
N CYS A 121 -1.36 4.36 -2.24
CA CYS A 121 -0.65 5.62 -2.39
C CYS A 121 -1.50 6.79 -1.87
N VAL A 122 -2.78 6.88 -2.27
CA VAL A 122 -3.72 7.90 -1.76
C VAL A 122 -3.87 7.86 -0.25
N GLU A 123 -4.01 6.69 0.34
CA GLU A 123 -4.13 6.52 1.80
C GLU A 123 -2.87 7.03 2.52
N ARG A 124 -1.68 6.59 2.09
CA ARG A 124 -0.40 7.00 2.70
C ARG A 124 -0.16 8.51 2.59
N LEU A 125 -0.44 9.10 1.43
CA LEU A 125 -0.36 10.55 1.25
C LEU A 125 -1.32 11.30 2.18
N ARG A 126 -2.56 10.81 2.34
CA ARG A 126 -3.55 11.42 3.25
C ARG A 126 -3.18 11.25 4.72
N GLU A 127 -2.42 10.23 5.08
CA GLU A 127 -1.93 10.04 6.44
C GLU A 127 -0.75 10.94 6.77
N GLU A 128 0.16 11.11 5.81
CA GLU A 128 1.39 11.90 5.96
C GLU A 128 1.11 13.42 5.87
N LEU A 129 0.24 13.84 4.96
CA LEU A 129 0.00 15.25 4.66
C LEU A 129 -1.19 15.83 5.44
N ARG A 130 -1.06 17.13 5.78
CA ARG A 130 -2.06 17.92 6.49
C ARG A 130 -2.19 19.28 5.81
N GLU A 131 -3.26 20.02 6.09
CA GLU A 131 -3.45 21.37 5.55
C GLU A 131 -2.34 22.36 5.96
N ALA A 132 -1.60 22.07 7.04
CA ALA A 132 -0.47 22.86 7.50
C ALA A 132 0.88 22.42 6.91
N SER A 133 0.92 21.40 6.05
CA SER A 133 2.16 20.93 5.44
C SER A 133 2.83 22.02 4.59
N THR A 134 4.12 21.88 4.33
CA THR A 134 4.87 22.72 3.39
C THR A 134 4.87 22.11 2.00
N ILE A 135 5.20 22.89 0.96
CA ILE A 135 5.38 22.32 -0.38
C ILE A 135 6.50 21.28 -0.42
N GLU A 136 7.55 21.47 0.38
CA GLU A 136 8.66 20.52 0.49
C GLU A 136 8.18 19.17 1.05
N GLU A 137 7.35 19.19 2.09
CA GLU A 137 6.73 17.98 2.65
C GLU A 137 5.81 17.31 1.62
N CYS A 138 4.98 18.08 0.90
CA CYS A 138 4.12 17.56 -0.16
C CYS A 138 4.91 16.85 -1.26
N VAL A 139 5.95 17.49 -1.81
CA VAL A 139 6.80 16.92 -2.85
C VAL A 139 7.57 15.70 -2.34
N SER A 140 8.10 15.78 -1.12
CA SER A 140 8.89 14.68 -0.53
C SER A 140 8.04 13.45 -0.21
N ALA A 141 6.80 13.65 0.28
CA ALA A 141 5.85 12.57 0.51
C ALA A 141 5.45 11.88 -0.80
N PHE A 142 5.19 12.67 -1.85
CA PHE A 142 4.87 12.13 -3.17
C PHE A 142 6.06 11.37 -3.80
N GLU A 143 7.26 11.95 -3.74
CA GLU A 143 8.50 11.31 -4.20
C GLU A 143 8.77 10.01 -3.45
N LYS A 144 8.50 9.96 -2.15
CA LYS A 144 8.62 8.73 -1.35
C LYS A 144 7.69 7.63 -1.83
N GLU A 145 6.45 7.96 -2.19
CA GLU A 145 5.55 6.95 -2.77
C GLU A 145 6.06 6.45 -4.13
N CYS A 146 6.79 7.28 -4.87
CA CYS A 146 7.36 6.95 -6.19
C CYS A 146 8.75 6.26 -6.16
N ARG A 147 9.34 6.04 -4.97
CA ARG A 147 10.73 5.53 -4.84
C ARG A 147 10.88 4.03 -5.04
N ASP A 148 9.82 3.25 -4.85
CA ASP A 148 9.82 1.82 -5.18
C ASP A 148 9.66 1.68 -6.70
N GLN A 149 10.51 0.86 -7.35
CA GLN A 149 10.63 0.73 -8.82
C GLN A 149 9.27 0.90 -9.52
N LEU A 150 9.12 2.03 -10.21
CA LEU A 150 8.04 2.25 -11.16
C LEU A 150 8.06 1.10 -12.14
N ASP A 151 6.90 0.50 -12.40
CA ASP A 151 6.72 -0.27 -13.62
C ASP A 151 7.21 0.59 -14.82
N PRO A 152 7.92 0.04 -15.81
CA PRO A 152 8.30 0.81 -17.01
C PRO A 152 7.15 1.59 -17.66
N ASP A 153 5.91 1.13 -17.48
CA ASP A 153 4.69 1.76 -18.01
C ASP A 153 4.03 2.75 -17.03
N GLU A 154 4.56 2.90 -15.81
CA GLU A 154 4.15 3.95 -14.88
C GLU A 154 4.82 5.28 -15.23
N MET A 155 4.05 6.36 -15.21
CA MET A 155 4.53 7.71 -15.52
C MET A 155 4.27 8.68 -14.37
N ILE A 156 5.21 9.61 -14.19
CA ILE A 156 5.06 10.73 -13.26
C ILE A 156 4.94 12.02 -14.06
N MET A 157 3.90 12.79 -13.74
CA MET A 157 3.65 14.09 -14.35
C MET A 157 3.59 15.18 -13.29
N PHE A 158 4.24 16.29 -13.58
CA PHE A 158 4.13 17.54 -12.85
C PHE A 158 3.46 18.57 -13.73
N GLU A 159 2.40 19.21 -13.24
CA GLU A 159 1.76 20.33 -13.94
C GLU A 159 1.40 21.44 -12.96
N CYS A 160 1.47 22.68 -13.42
CA CYS A 160 0.96 23.81 -12.67
C CYS A 160 0.30 24.84 -13.57
N GLY A 161 -0.68 25.54 -13.02
CA GLY A 161 -1.37 26.60 -13.75
C GLY A 161 -2.77 26.88 -13.23
N ASN A 162 -3.40 27.87 -13.87
CA ASN A 162 -4.75 28.32 -13.57
C ASN A 162 -5.73 27.63 -14.50
N TYR A 163 -6.30 26.52 -14.03
CA TYR A 163 -7.21 25.72 -14.82
C TYR A 163 -8.68 26.10 -14.55
N PRO A 164 -9.54 26.20 -15.59
CA PRO A 164 -10.95 26.55 -15.40
C PRO A 164 -11.71 25.64 -14.42
N TRP A 165 -11.37 24.36 -14.37
CA TRP A 165 -11.99 23.37 -13.48
C TRP A 165 -11.54 23.49 -12.01
N ASN A 166 -10.46 24.21 -11.71
CA ASN A 166 -9.98 24.43 -10.35
C ASN A 166 -10.68 25.59 -9.63
N LYS A 167 -11.82 26.07 -10.17
CA LYS A 167 -12.67 27.09 -9.55
C LYS A 167 -11.88 28.35 -9.17
N GLY A 168 -11.02 28.80 -10.08
CA GLY A 168 -10.22 30.02 -9.87
C GLY A 168 -9.07 29.87 -8.88
N HIS A 169 -8.48 28.68 -8.75
CA HIS A 169 -7.26 28.44 -7.99
C HIS A 169 -6.09 28.14 -8.94
N PHE A 170 -4.89 28.58 -8.56
CA PHE A 170 -3.65 28.11 -9.14
C PHE A 170 -3.34 26.72 -8.59
N SER A 171 -3.02 25.77 -9.47
CA SER A 171 -2.69 24.39 -9.10
C SER A 171 -1.19 24.16 -9.18
N PHE A 172 -0.65 23.47 -8.19
CA PHE A 172 0.60 22.74 -8.27
C PHE A 172 0.24 21.26 -8.13
N SER A 173 0.35 20.50 -9.20
CA SER A 173 -0.21 19.15 -9.31
C SER A 173 0.89 18.13 -9.60
N LEU A 174 0.91 17.06 -8.81
CA LEU A 174 1.73 15.86 -9.04
C LEU A 174 0.81 14.69 -9.34
N THR A 175 1.08 13.99 -10.43
CA THR A 175 0.31 12.83 -10.86
C THR A 175 1.24 11.63 -11.03
N ARG A 176 0.82 10.47 -10.55
CA ARG A 176 1.41 9.18 -10.86
C ARG A 176 0.36 8.33 -11.54
N GLN A 177 0.71 7.79 -12.70
CA GLN A 177 -0.16 6.93 -13.50
C GLN A 177 0.24 5.48 -13.30
N TYR A 178 -0.75 4.62 -13.08
CA TYR A 178 -0.62 3.17 -13.07
C TYR A 178 -1.42 2.61 -14.25
N PRO A 179 -0.86 1.68 -15.03
CA PRO A 179 -1.60 1.05 -16.14
C PRO A 179 -2.83 0.32 -15.60
N ASP A 180 -3.97 0.35 -16.32
CA ASP A 180 -5.18 -0.36 -15.90
C ASP A 180 -5.36 -1.75 -16.54
N GLY A 181 -4.45 -2.12 -17.44
CA GLY A 181 -4.49 -3.36 -18.22
C GLY A 181 -5.14 -3.20 -19.61
N VAL A 182 -5.69 -2.03 -19.92
CA VAL A 182 -6.17 -1.63 -21.25
C VAL A 182 -5.20 -0.59 -21.84
N ASP A 183 -4.92 -0.73 -23.15
CA ASP A 183 -4.05 0.21 -23.86
C ASP A 183 -4.55 1.65 -23.70
N ASP A 184 -3.64 2.56 -23.35
CA ASP A 184 -3.87 4.00 -23.14
C ASP A 184 -4.81 4.37 -21.97
N GLU A 185 -5.18 3.43 -21.10
CA GLU A 185 -5.99 3.69 -19.90
C GLU A 185 -5.20 3.54 -18.58
N PHE A 186 -5.40 4.51 -17.68
CA PHE A 186 -4.59 4.64 -16.48
C PHE A 186 -5.40 4.99 -15.24
N PHE A 187 -5.06 4.36 -14.13
CA PHE A 187 -5.35 4.91 -12.81
C PHE A 187 -4.38 6.04 -12.48
N GLN A 188 -4.90 7.20 -12.17
CA GLN A 188 -4.12 8.39 -11.85
C GLN A 188 -4.28 8.74 -10.38
N VAL A 189 -3.19 8.68 -9.62
CA VAL A 189 -3.13 9.26 -8.27
C VAL A 189 -2.66 10.70 -8.39
N LYS A 190 -3.46 11.63 -7.88
CA LYS A 190 -3.21 13.07 -7.94
C LYS A 190 -3.04 13.68 -6.56
N LEU A 191 -1.98 14.46 -6.40
CA LEU A 191 -1.76 15.39 -5.30
C LEU A 191 -1.79 16.82 -5.87
N ASP A 192 -2.89 17.53 -5.62
CA ASP A 192 -3.05 18.92 -6.01
C ASP A 192 -2.87 19.83 -4.79
N VAL A 193 -1.94 20.77 -4.87
CA VAL A 193 -1.75 21.86 -3.91
C VAL A 193 -2.28 23.15 -4.54
N LEU A 194 -3.31 23.74 -3.93
CA LEU A 194 -4.07 24.85 -4.49
C LEU A 194 -3.73 26.16 -3.80
N PHE A 195 -3.52 27.20 -4.59
CA PHE A 195 -3.25 28.56 -4.14
C PHE A 195 -4.36 29.49 -4.62
N GLU A 196 -4.59 30.57 -3.87
CA GLU A 196 -5.36 31.70 -4.40
C GLU A 196 -4.61 32.31 -5.58
N VAL A 197 -5.34 32.76 -6.59
CA VAL A 197 -4.73 33.36 -7.78
C VAL A 197 -4.21 34.76 -7.46
N ASP A 198 -2.99 35.07 -7.89
CA ASP A 198 -2.35 36.37 -7.77
C ASP A 198 -1.63 36.76 -9.07
N GLU A 199 -1.14 38.00 -9.16
CA GLU A 199 -0.48 38.53 -10.37
C GLU A 199 0.78 37.76 -10.80
N THR A 200 1.38 37.01 -9.88
CA THR A 200 2.58 36.19 -10.12
C THR A 200 2.18 34.84 -10.68
N ASN A 201 1.32 34.10 -9.97
CA ASN A 201 0.92 32.75 -10.35
C ASN A 201 -0.06 32.72 -11.52
N GLU A 202 -0.74 33.84 -11.82
CA GLU A 202 -1.63 33.95 -12.98
C GLU A 202 -0.91 33.62 -14.30
N LYS A 203 0.38 33.95 -14.36
CA LYS A 203 1.25 33.79 -15.55
C LYS A 203 2.13 32.54 -15.49
N LEU A 204 2.10 31.79 -14.38
CA LEU A 204 2.89 30.59 -14.23
C LEU A 204 2.18 29.39 -14.87
N PHE A 205 2.89 28.72 -15.77
CA PHE A 205 2.48 27.46 -16.36
C PHE A 205 3.73 26.62 -16.65
N GLU A 206 3.80 25.43 -16.07
CA GLU A 206 4.87 24.46 -16.27
C GLU A 206 4.20 23.08 -16.35
N SER A 207 4.67 22.23 -17.26
CA SER A 207 4.23 20.84 -17.38
C SER A 207 5.43 20.00 -17.78
N ALA A 208 5.64 18.90 -17.08
CA ALA A 208 6.75 17.98 -17.28
C ALA A 208 6.31 16.54 -17.05
N TRP A 209 6.82 15.66 -17.91
CA TRP A 209 6.64 14.22 -17.84
C TRP A 209 8.01 13.61 -17.61
N ASP A 210 8.12 12.67 -16.68
CA ASP A 210 9.38 12.03 -16.33
C ASP A 210 10.05 11.37 -17.53
N GLU A 211 9.28 10.68 -18.39
CA GLU A 211 9.75 10.08 -19.65
C GLU A 211 10.42 11.06 -20.62
N ARG A 212 10.08 12.36 -20.54
CA ARG A 212 10.63 13.40 -21.43
C ARG A 212 11.84 14.11 -20.84
N LEU A 213 12.17 13.85 -19.59
CA LEU A 213 13.31 14.46 -18.91
C LEU A 213 14.54 13.55 -19.00
N LYS A 214 15.72 14.18 -19.09
CA LYS A 214 17.01 13.48 -18.99
C LYS A 214 17.48 13.30 -17.55
N GLU A 215 16.68 13.77 -16.60
CA GLU A 215 16.97 13.83 -15.18
C GLU A 215 15.76 13.37 -14.37
N ASN A 216 15.95 13.19 -13.08
CA ASN A 216 14.85 12.88 -12.18
C ASN A 216 13.83 14.04 -12.15
N ILE A 217 12.54 13.72 -12.32
CA ILE A 217 11.48 14.73 -12.34
C ILE A 217 11.40 15.55 -11.05
N PHE A 218 11.69 14.97 -9.88
CA PHE A 218 11.68 15.69 -8.61
C PHE A 218 12.85 16.68 -8.49
N ASP A 219 14.00 16.39 -9.11
CA ASP A 219 15.09 17.36 -9.21
C ASP A 219 14.73 18.52 -10.13
N TYR A 220 14.01 18.25 -11.22
CA TYR A 220 13.43 19.29 -12.10
C TYR A 220 12.42 20.15 -11.34
N ILE A 221 11.45 19.53 -10.66
CA ILE A 221 10.40 20.20 -9.88
C ILE A 221 11.03 21.16 -8.87
N ARG A 222 12.03 20.71 -8.08
CA ARG A 222 12.67 21.54 -7.05
C ARG A 222 13.40 22.78 -7.58
N ARG A 223 13.68 22.83 -8.88
CA ARG A 223 14.28 24.00 -9.56
C ARG A 223 13.28 24.80 -10.39
N SER A 224 12.03 24.34 -10.48
CA SER A 224 10.96 25.01 -11.23
C SER A 224 10.59 26.35 -10.58
N LYS A 225 10.07 27.28 -11.39
CA LYS A 225 9.61 28.57 -10.87
C LYS A 225 8.40 28.39 -9.96
N SER A 226 7.54 27.43 -10.28
CA SER A 226 6.32 27.15 -9.55
C SER A 226 6.59 26.50 -8.20
N TYR A 227 7.65 25.70 -8.07
CA TYR A 227 8.09 25.21 -6.76
C TYR A 227 8.59 26.34 -5.87
N HIS A 228 9.44 27.24 -6.40
CA HIS A 228 9.89 28.40 -5.63
C HIS A 228 8.73 29.32 -5.23
N TYR A 229 7.78 29.58 -6.13
CA TYR A 229 6.54 30.29 -5.79
C TYR A 229 5.80 29.59 -4.65
N ALA A 230 5.64 28.26 -4.72
CA ALA A 230 4.97 27.47 -3.70
C ALA A 230 5.71 27.42 -2.35
N GLN A 231 7.03 27.64 -2.33
CA GLN A 231 7.81 27.75 -1.09
C GLN A 231 7.57 29.07 -0.36
N GLU A 232 7.38 30.15 -1.11
CA GLU A 232 7.23 31.51 -0.59
C GLU A 232 5.79 31.86 -0.22
N ASN A 233 4.81 31.08 -0.72
CA ASN A 233 3.39 31.38 -0.59
C ASN A 233 2.65 30.28 0.17
N LYS A 234 1.64 30.68 0.94
CA LYS A 234 0.78 29.75 1.66
C LYS A 234 -0.32 29.25 0.72
N PHE A 235 -0.39 27.93 0.51
CA PHE A 235 -1.50 27.32 -0.21
C PHE A 235 -2.78 27.29 0.63
N SER A 236 -3.93 27.29 -0.03
CA SER A 236 -5.25 27.26 0.61
C SER A 236 -5.75 25.84 0.86
N LYS A 237 -5.37 24.87 0.01
CA LYS A 237 -5.90 23.51 0.09
C LYS A 237 -5.00 22.46 -0.52
N ILE A 238 -5.00 21.26 0.07
CA ILE A 238 -4.46 20.04 -0.55
C ILE A 238 -5.63 19.15 -0.99
N ARG A 239 -5.54 18.54 -2.18
CA ARG A 239 -6.46 17.49 -2.64
C ARG A 239 -5.64 16.26 -3.02
N ILE A 240 -6.02 15.12 -2.46
CA ILE A 240 -5.41 13.83 -2.79
C ILE A 240 -6.53 12.90 -3.21
N TYR A 241 -6.49 12.38 -4.43
CA TYR A 241 -7.53 11.51 -4.98
C TYR A 241 -6.98 10.62 -6.09
N MET A 242 -7.79 9.62 -6.46
CA MET A 242 -7.54 8.75 -7.59
C MET A 242 -8.67 8.93 -8.62
N SER A 243 -8.33 8.89 -9.90
CA SER A 243 -9.27 8.86 -11.02
C SER A 243 -8.81 7.87 -12.07
N GLN A 244 -9.69 7.45 -12.96
CA GLN A 244 -9.35 6.70 -14.17
C GLN A 244 -9.44 7.65 -15.37
N THR A 245 -8.64 7.42 -16.41
CA THR A 245 -8.74 8.16 -17.68
C THR A 245 -9.96 7.75 -18.51
#